data_AF-G0QE61-F1
#
_entry.id   AF-G0QE61-F1
#
_cell.length_a   1.000
_cell.length_b   1.000
_cell.length_c   1.000
_cell.angle_alpha   90.00
_cell.angle_beta   90.00
_cell.angle_gamma   90.00
#
_symmetry.space_group_name_H-M   'P 1'
#
loop_
_entity.id
_entity.type
_entity.pdbx_description
1 polymer ?
#
loop_
_entity_poly.entity_id
_entity_poly.type
_entity_poly.pdbx_seq_one_letter_code
_entity_poly.pdbx_strand_id
1 'polypeptide(L)'
;MNDSDRKLDTSDSRFDIPVQSASVLQRAEIVDNISQDMQSAEVCPVIFDTGIHHFHDADGGYNRDTNQYIIGLRHLVESKGSPPSTEQVISEVVEIHGPNNVFTLDVDDVVAFNTDYPDNDFVISLAVGNYEMSEYTFHEQLLSNVDKRETEVSYE
;
A
#
# COMPACT_ATOMS: atom_id res chain seq x y z
N MET A 1 17.48 48.76 10.45
CA MET A 1 18.25 47.79 11.24
C MET A 1 17.25 46.93 11.98
N ASN A 2 17.29 45.63 11.69
CA ASN A 2 16.62 44.47 12.29
C ASN A 2 15.08 44.49 12.20
N ASP A 3 14.42 43.77 11.30
CA ASP A 3 14.57 42.37 10.85
C ASP A 3 14.24 41.34 11.93
N SER A 4 13.43 40.36 11.52
CA SER A 4 13.00 39.14 12.23
C SER A 4 11.84 39.27 13.23
N ASP A 5 10.63 38.97 12.76
CA ASP A 5 9.82 37.86 13.32
C ASP A 5 8.50 37.74 12.55
N ARG A 6 8.61 37.29 11.29
CA ARG A 6 7.49 36.74 10.54
C ARG A 6 7.50 35.25 10.82
N LYS A 7 6.77 34.81 11.85
CA LYS A 7 6.51 33.39 12.08
C LYS A 7 5.77 32.85 10.85
N LEU A 8 6.49 32.06 10.06
CA LEU A 8 5.93 31.21 9.03
C LEU A 8 5.05 30.18 9.76
N ASP A 9 3.75 30.27 9.50
CA ASP A 9 2.78 29.25 9.87
C ASP A 9 2.93 28.09 8.86
N THR A 10 3.72 27.10 9.25
CA THR A 10 4.09 25.93 8.44
C THR A 10 3.72 24.63 9.15
N SER A 11 2.50 24.51 9.65
CA SER A 11 2.04 23.24 10.20
C SER A 11 0.53 23.19 10.37
N ASP A 12 -0.18 22.86 9.29
CA ASP A 12 -1.20 21.80 9.33
C ASP A 12 -1.81 21.64 7.93
N SER A 13 -1.10 20.94 7.05
CA SER A 13 -1.75 20.11 6.03
C SER A 13 -1.68 18.65 6.48
N ARG A 14 -2.10 18.39 7.73
CA ARG A 14 -2.50 17.04 8.09
C ARG A 14 -3.83 16.83 7.40
N PHE A 15 -3.81 16.06 6.33
CA PHE A 15 -5.01 15.45 5.80
C PHE A 15 -5.58 14.58 6.94
N ASP A 16 -6.57 15.11 7.65
CA ASP A 16 -7.54 14.28 8.35
C ASP A 16 -8.35 13.61 7.23
N ILE A 17 -7.91 12.44 6.78
CA ILE A 17 -8.80 11.50 6.13
C ILE A 17 -9.52 10.82 7.29
N PRO A 18 -10.74 11.25 7.68
CA PRO A 18 -11.53 10.43 8.57
C PRO A 18 -11.64 9.08 7.89
N VAL A 19 -11.26 8.02 8.60
CA VAL A 19 -11.55 6.64 8.22
C VAL A 19 -13.07 6.54 8.10
N GLN A 20 -13.58 6.94 6.94
CA GLN A 20 -14.98 6.86 6.64
C GLN A 20 -15.24 5.37 6.53
N SER A 21 -16.07 4.86 7.44
CA SER A 21 -16.58 3.50 7.42
C SER A 21 -16.85 3.11 5.96
N ALA A 22 -16.41 1.91 5.55
CA ALA A 22 -16.54 1.38 4.18
C ALA A 22 -17.93 1.59 3.54
N SER A 23 -18.97 1.84 4.35
CA SER A 23 -20.27 2.37 3.96
C SER A 23 -20.28 3.65 3.10
N VAL A 24 -19.24 4.49 3.13
CA VAL A 24 -19.16 5.72 2.32
C VAL A 24 -18.48 5.48 0.98
N LEU A 25 -17.61 4.47 0.91
CA LEU A 25 -16.94 4.09 -0.31
C LEU A 25 -17.92 3.42 -1.27
N GLN A 26 -17.81 3.79 -2.53
CA GLN A 26 -18.56 3.15 -3.58
C GLN A 26 -17.76 2.01 -4.18
N ARG A 27 -18.47 1.04 -4.73
CA ARG A 27 -17.82 -0.03 -5.48
C ARG A 27 -16.98 0.57 -6.62
N ALA A 28 -15.74 0.10 -6.73
CA ALA A 28 -14.79 0.53 -7.74
C ALA A 28 -14.24 -0.70 -8.47
N GLU A 29 -14.32 -0.71 -9.80
CA GLU A 29 -13.90 -1.85 -10.62
C GLU A 29 -12.41 -2.18 -10.44
N ILE A 30 -11.55 -1.16 -10.30
CA ILE A 30 -10.11 -1.37 -10.04
C ILE A 30 -9.86 -2.14 -8.73
N VAL A 31 -10.61 -1.83 -7.67
CA VAL A 31 -10.46 -2.51 -6.38
C VAL A 31 -10.92 -3.96 -6.50
N ASP A 32 -12.05 -4.19 -7.17
CA ASP A 32 -12.55 -5.55 -7.41
C ASP A 32 -11.54 -6.37 -8.22
N ASN A 33 -10.94 -5.79 -9.26
CA ASN A 33 -9.96 -6.45 -10.11
C ASN A 33 -8.68 -6.79 -9.35
N ILE A 34 -8.15 -5.86 -8.54
CA ILE A 34 -6.98 -6.10 -7.69
C ILE A 34 -7.29 -7.20 -6.68
N SER A 35 -8.42 -7.10 -5.96
CA SER A 35 -8.84 -8.09 -4.96
C SER A 35 -8.97 -9.48 -5.58
N GLN A 36 -9.62 -9.59 -6.74
CA GLN A 36 -9.76 -10.84 -7.47
C GLN A 36 -8.40 -11.42 -7.91
N ASP A 37 -7.49 -10.59 -8.41
CA ASP A 37 -6.17 -11.04 -8.84
C ASP A 37 -5.34 -11.52 -7.64
N MET A 38 -5.36 -10.79 -6.53
CA MET A 38 -4.67 -11.15 -5.29
C MET A 38 -5.21 -12.46 -4.69
N GLN A 39 -6.53 -12.65 -4.66
CA GLN A 39 -7.15 -13.89 -4.17
C GLN A 39 -6.82 -15.13 -5.02
N SER A 40 -6.32 -14.93 -6.24
CA SER A 40 -5.90 -16.03 -7.12
C SER A 40 -4.45 -16.51 -6.84
N ALA A 41 -3.72 -15.81 -5.97
CA ALA A 41 -2.38 -16.19 -5.50
C ALA A 41 -2.30 -16.29 -3.97
N GLU A 42 -1.27 -16.98 -3.48
CA GLU A 42 -0.98 -17.02 -2.04
C GLU A 42 -0.47 -15.65 -1.56
N VAL A 43 0.28 -14.94 -2.39
CA VAL A 43 0.93 -13.66 -2.06
C VAL A 43 1.21 -12.87 -3.34
N CYS A 44 1.01 -11.57 -3.29
CA CYS A 44 1.25 -10.65 -4.39
C CYS A 44 2.37 -9.66 -4.05
N PRO A 45 3.42 -9.59 -4.90
CA PRO A 45 4.43 -8.55 -4.81
C PRO A 45 3.84 -7.17 -5.13
N VAL A 46 4.20 -6.19 -4.32
CA VAL A 46 3.85 -4.79 -4.49
C VAL A 46 5.12 -3.96 -4.42
N ILE A 47 5.39 -3.17 -5.46
CA ILE A 47 6.56 -2.31 -5.55
C ILE A 47 6.17 -0.92 -5.05
N PHE A 48 6.88 -0.48 -4.02
CA PHE A 48 6.94 0.90 -3.55
C PHE A 48 8.33 1.46 -3.88
N ASP A 49 8.52 2.78 -3.79
CA ASP A 49 9.83 3.43 -3.99
C ASP A 49 10.93 2.85 -3.07
N THR A 50 10.54 2.33 -1.91
CA THR A 50 11.45 1.75 -0.92
C THR A 50 11.79 0.29 -1.16
N GLY A 51 11.09 -0.40 -2.05
CA GLY A 51 11.36 -1.78 -2.41
C GLY A 51 10.12 -2.62 -2.70
N ILE A 52 10.35 -3.93 -2.78
CA ILE A 52 9.31 -4.92 -3.05
C ILE A 52 8.80 -5.45 -1.72
N HIS A 53 7.49 -5.28 -1.51
CA HIS A 53 6.76 -5.76 -0.35
C HIS A 53 5.71 -6.79 -0.79
N HIS A 54 5.14 -7.52 0.14
CA HIS A 54 4.28 -8.66 -0.17
C HIS A 54 2.96 -8.54 0.58
N PHE A 55 1.84 -8.73 -0.10
CA PHE A 55 0.49 -8.63 0.47
C PHE A 55 -0.36 -9.79 0.00
N HIS A 56 -1.44 -10.09 0.70
CA HIS A 56 -2.24 -11.29 0.46
C HIS A 56 -3.68 -10.96 0.05
N ASP A 57 -4.17 -9.77 0.38
CA ASP A 57 -5.52 -9.36 0.04
C ASP A 57 -5.60 -7.86 -0.22
N ALA A 58 -6.66 -7.46 -0.93
CA ALA A 58 -7.01 -6.08 -1.15
C ALA A 58 -8.51 -5.82 -1.01
N ASP A 59 -8.84 -4.66 -0.48
CA ASP A 59 -10.21 -4.16 -0.39
C ASP A 59 -10.27 -2.63 -0.51
N GLY A 60 -11.48 -2.05 -0.47
CA GLY A 60 -11.67 -0.61 -0.54
C GLY A 60 -12.79 -0.19 -1.48
N GLY A 61 -12.62 0.95 -2.15
CA GLY A 61 -13.62 1.50 -3.06
C GLY A 61 -13.28 2.88 -3.58
N TYR A 62 -14.27 3.63 -4.03
CA TYR A 62 -14.11 4.98 -4.57
C TYR A 62 -14.77 6.01 -3.65
N ASN A 63 -13.99 7.03 -3.27
CA ASN A 63 -14.45 8.17 -2.49
C ASN A 63 -14.84 9.31 -3.44
N ARG A 64 -16.15 9.62 -3.47
CA ARG A 64 -16.68 10.70 -4.32
C ARG A 64 -16.30 12.10 -3.87
N ASP A 65 -16.11 12.30 -2.57
CA ASP A 65 -15.87 13.64 -2.01
C ASP A 65 -14.47 14.13 -2.37
N THR A 66 -13.50 13.22 -2.40
CA THR A 66 -12.11 13.50 -2.78
C THR A 66 -11.78 13.11 -4.23
N ASN A 67 -12.71 12.44 -4.94
CA ASN A 67 -12.50 11.92 -6.30
C ASN A 67 -11.28 10.98 -6.38
N GLN A 68 -11.14 10.08 -5.42
CA GLN A 68 -10.00 9.15 -5.32
C GLN A 68 -10.47 7.71 -5.10
N TYR A 69 -9.67 6.76 -5.58
CA TYR A 69 -9.80 5.36 -5.20
C TYR A 69 -9.05 5.13 -3.89
N ILE A 70 -9.68 4.42 -2.96
CA ILE A 70 -9.08 4.00 -1.70
C ILE A 70 -8.83 2.51 -1.81
N ILE A 71 -7.57 2.11 -1.77
CA ILE A 71 -7.13 0.71 -1.90
C ILE A 71 -6.42 0.30 -0.62
N GLY A 72 -7.03 -0.58 0.16
CA GLY A 72 -6.43 -1.25 1.30
C GLY A 72 -5.69 -2.50 0.85
N LEU A 73 -4.39 -2.60 1.15
CA LEU A 73 -3.55 -3.77 0.95
C LEU A 73 -3.27 -4.41 2.31
N ARG A 74 -3.50 -5.73 2.43
CA ARG A 74 -3.42 -6.44 3.70
C ARG A 74 -2.32 -7.48 3.70
N HIS A 75 -1.48 -7.45 4.73
CA HIS A 75 -0.51 -8.49 5.05
C HIS A 75 -1.03 -9.30 6.24
N LEU A 76 -1.32 -10.57 6.00
CA LEU A 76 -1.93 -11.47 6.98
C LEU A 76 -0.86 -12.12 7.85
N VAL A 77 -1.08 -12.13 9.16
CA VAL A 77 -0.13 -12.65 10.18
C VAL A 77 0.32 -14.09 9.91
N GLU A 78 -0.60 -14.95 9.47
CA GLU A 78 -0.33 -16.38 9.27
C GLU A 78 0.30 -16.70 7.90
N SER A 79 0.58 -15.67 7.09
CA SER A 79 1.00 -15.84 5.69
C SER A 79 2.49 -15.56 5.49
N LYS A 80 3.05 -16.00 4.36
CA LYS A 80 4.49 -15.85 4.08
C LYS A 80 4.85 -14.39 3.77
N GLY A 81 6.03 -13.97 4.23
CA GLY A 81 6.64 -12.67 3.97
C GLY A 81 6.85 -11.86 5.24
N SER A 82 7.14 -10.58 5.06
CA SER A 82 7.14 -9.60 6.15
C SER A 82 6.41 -8.35 5.66
N PRO A 83 5.62 -7.69 6.52
CA PRO A 83 5.02 -6.42 6.15
C PRO A 83 6.12 -5.37 5.96
N PRO A 84 5.87 -4.32 5.17
CA PRO A 84 6.77 -3.18 5.13
C PRO A 84 6.89 -2.53 6.51
N SER A 85 8.04 -1.93 6.80
CA SER A 85 8.14 -1.03 7.96
C SER A 85 7.33 0.25 7.70
N THR A 86 6.63 0.74 8.72
CA THR A 86 5.75 1.91 8.63
C THR A 86 6.48 3.19 8.21
N GLU A 87 7.77 3.31 8.53
CA GLU A 87 8.62 4.44 8.15
C GLU A 87 9.03 4.44 6.66
N GLN A 88 8.78 3.33 5.95
CA GLN A 88 9.22 3.13 4.56
C GLN A 88 8.06 3.13 3.55
N VAL A 89 6.83 3.42 3.96
CA VAL A 89 5.65 3.31 3.08
C VAL A 89 5.29 4.67 2.48
N ILE A 90 6.21 5.26 1.73
CA ILE A 90 5.95 6.48 0.96
C ILE A 90 6.29 6.16 -0.49
N SER A 91 5.34 6.43 -1.39
CA SER A 91 5.52 6.22 -2.83
C SER A 91 4.52 7.08 -3.58
N GLU A 92 4.97 7.78 -4.61
CA GLU A 92 4.07 8.50 -5.54
C GLU A 92 3.48 7.54 -6.58
N VAL A 93 4.17 6.44 -6.86
CA VAL A 93 3.71 5.38 -7.76
C VAL A 93 3.82 4.04 -7.06
N VAL A 94 2.78 3.21 -7.15
CA VAL A 94 2.79 1.84 -6.60
C VAL A 94 2.42 0.86 -7.70
N GLU A 95 3.19 -0.21 -7.83
CA GLU A 95 2.88 -1.32 -8.77
C GLU A 95 2.44 -2.55 -7.99
N ILE A 96 1.23 -3.06 -8.26
CA ILE A 96 0.74 -4.32 -7.72
C ILE A 96 0.85 -5.38 -8.80
N HIS A 97 1.67 -6.40 -8.58
CA HIS A 97 1.86 -7.51 -9.51
C HIS A 97 1.01 -8.71 -9.07
N GLY A 98 -0.22 -8.77 -9.55
CA GLY A 98 -1.04 -9.96 -9.44
C GLY A 98 -0.65 -11.02 -10.47
N PRO A 99 -1.25 -12.23 -10.40
CA PRO A 99 -0.91 -13.34 -11.30
C PRO A 99 -1.24 -13.08 -12.76
N ASN A 100 -2.28 -12.29 -13.03
CA ASN A 100 -2.72 -12.02 -14.39
C ASN A 100 -2.44 -10.60 -14.83
N ASN A 101 -2.42 -9.63 -13.89
CA ASN A 101 -2.27 -8.23 -14.21
C ASN A 101 -1.21 -7.54 -13.35
N VAL A 102 -0.68 -6.44 -13.89
CA VAL A 102 -0.02 -5.40 -13.12
C VAL A 102 -0.93 -4.18 -13.06
N PHE A 103 -1.05 -3.60 -11.88
CA PHE A 103 -1.76 -2.35 -11.63
C PHE A 103 -0.76 -1.29 -11.21
N THR A 104 -0.58 -0.26 -12.04
CA THR A 104 0.25 0.90 -11.74
C THR A 104 -0.65 2.01 -11.21
N LEU A 105 -0.40 2.46 -10.00
CA LEU A 105 -1.25 3.39 -9.27
C LEU A 105 -0.51 4.72 -9.05
N ASP A 106 -1.14 5.82 -9.45
CA ASP A 106 -0.68 7.17 -9.09
C ASP A 106 -1.24 7.50 -7.70
N VAL A 107 -0.37 7.46 -6.69
CA VAL A 107 -0.72 7.53 -5.27
C VAL A 107 -0.50 8.94 -4.72
N ASP A 108 -1.60 9.54 -4.24
CA ASP A 108 -1.58 10.87 -3.62
C ASP A 108 -1.20 10.81 -2.13
N ASP A 109 -1.55 9.72 -1.44
CA ASP A 109 -1.26 9.53 -0.01
C ASP A 109 -1.24 8.05 0.38
N VAL A 110 -0.48 7.75 1.44
CA VAL A 110 -0.31 6.40 1.98
C VAL A 110 -0.43 6.42 3.50
N VAL A 111 -1.31 5.58 4.03
CA VAL A 111 -1.54 5.46 5.48
C VAL A 111 -1.47 4.00 5.90
N ALA A 112 -0.61 3.70 6.87
CA ALA A 112 -0.55 2.38 7.50
C ALA A 112 -1.46 2.31 8.75
N PHE A 113 -2.16 1.19 8.89
CA PHE A 113 -3.04 0.88 10.03
C PHE A 113 -2.68 -0.50 10.59
N ASN A 114 -3.13 -0.76 11.83
CA ASN A 114 -2.93 -2.02 12.53
C ASN A 114 -1.45 -2.44 12.52
N THR A 115 -0.57 -1.50 12.89
CA THR A 115 0.88 -1.66 12.82
C THR A 115 1.45 -2.55 13.92
N ASP A 116 0.59 -3.03 14.83
CA ASP A 116 0.91 -3.96 15.91
C ASP A 116 1.05 -5.40 15.37
N TYR A 117 1.93 -5.59 14.39
CA TYR A 117 2.27 -6.90 13.84
C TYR A 117 3.26 -7.64 14.76
N PRO A 118 3.13 -8.96 15.00
CA PRO A 118 2.19 -9.91 14.40
C PRO A 118 0.88 -10.10 15.20
N ASP A 119 0.51 -9.21 16.12
CA ASP A 119 -0.73 -9.38 16.90
C ASP A 119 -1.99 -9.09 16.07
N ASN A 120 -1.87 -8.29 15.00
CA ASN A 120 -2.93 -7.99 14.05
C ASN A 120 -2.41 -8.01 12.59
N ASP A 121 -3.32 -8.20 11.63
CA ASP A 121 -3.02 -8.02 10.22
C ASP A 121 -2.58 -6.59 9.95
N PHE A 122 -1.50 -6.44 9.19
CA PHE A 122 -0.96 -5.15 8.82
C PHE A 122 -1.65 -4.63 7.56
N VAL A 123 -2.11 -3.38 7.55
CA VAL A 123 -2.86 -2.81 6.44
C VAL A 123 -2.24 -1.50 5.98
N ILE A 124 -2.08 -1.33 4.67
CA ILE A 124 -1.78 -0.04 4.05
C ILE A 124 -2.97 0.40 3.23
N SER A 125 -3.42 1.63 3.43
CA SER A 125 -4.39 2.29 2.56
C SER A 125 -3.66 3.25 1.62
N LEU A 126 -3.96 3.13 0.34
CA LEU A 126 -3.50 4.01 -0.73
C LEU A 126 -4.65 4.91 -1.16
N ALA A 127 -4.43 6.23 -1.19
CA ALA A 127 -5.30 7.17 -1.88
C ALA A 127 -4.78 7.35 -3.30
N VAL A 128 -5.57 6.95 -4.30
CA VAL A 128 -5.13 6.83 -5.68
C VAL A 128 -5.95 7.76 -6.57
N GLY A 129 -5.28 8.66 -7.26
CA GLY A 129 -5.92 9.60 -8.18
C GLY A 129 -6.18 8.99 -9.56
N ASN A 130 -5.28 8.13 -10.02
CA ASN A 130 -5.31 7.53 -11.35
C ASN A 130 -4.62 6.15 -11.36
N TYR A 131 -4.92 5.34 -12.36
CA TYR A 131 -4.32 4.02 -12.48
C TYR A 131 -4.22 3.54 -13.94
N GLU A 132 -3.29 2.62 -14.17
CA GLU A 132 -3.17 1.85 -15.39
C GLU A 132 -3.17 0.34 -15.07
N MET A 133 -3.72 -0.47 -15.98
CA MET A 133 -3.76 -1.93 -15.87
C MET A 133 -3.16 -2.55 -17.13
N SER A 134 -2.31 -3.56 -16.95
CA SER A 134 -1.65 -4.28 -18.05
C SER A 134 -1.54 -5.77 -17.73
N GLU A 135 -1.54 -6.61 -18.76
CA GLU A 135 -1.44 -8.08 -18.62
C GLU A 135 0.02 -8.56 -18.40
N TYR A 136 1.01 -7.69 -18.62
CA TYR A 136 2.43 -8.04 -18.51
C TYR A 136 2.95 -7.90 -17.08
N THR A 137 2.64 -8.88 -16.23
CA THR A 137 3.08 -8.95 -14.82
C THR A 137 4.44 -9.64 -14.65
N PHE A 138 5.19 -9.25 -13.61
CA PHE A 138 6.43 -9.89 -13.17
C PHE A 138 6.24 -10.70 -11.87
N HIS A 139 5.00 -11.10 -11.56
CA HIS A 139 4.61 -11.78 -10.33
C HIS A 139 5.60 -12.89 -9.91
N GLU A 140 5.79 -13.91 -10.75
CA GLU A 140 6.67 -15.05 -10.46
C GLU A 140 8.13 -14.65 -10.24
N GLN A 141 8.64 -13.68 -11.02
CA GLN A 141 10.01 -13.20 -10.92
C GLN A 141 10.24 -12.46 -9.60
N LEU A 142 9.26 -11.67 -9.16
CA LEU A 142 9.33 -10.89 -7.93
C LEU A 142 9.19 -11.76 -6.67
N LEU A 143 8.45 -12.87 -6.76
CA LEU A 143 8.35 -13.86 -5.66
C LEU A 143 9.65 -14.60 -5.35
N SER A 144 10.58 -14.68 -6.30
CA SER A 144 11.87 -15.36 -6.10
C SER A 144 12.76 -14.73 -5.00
N ASN A 145 12.42 -13.53 -4.52
CA ASN A 145 13.11 -12.84 -3.44
C ASN A 145 12.46 -13.04 -2.05
N VAL A 146 11.33 -13.74 -1.94
CA VAL A 146 10.59 -13.94 -0.67
C VAL A 146 11.36 -14.81 0.34
N ASP A 147 12.28 -15.66 -0.13
CA ASP A 147 13.02 -16.61 0.73
C ASP A 147 14.53 -16.32 0.82
N LYS A 148 14.90 -15.05 1.07
CA LYS A 148 16.25 -14.68 1.53
C LYS A 148 16.20 -14.22 2.98
N ARG A 149 15.60 -15.06 3.84
CA ARG A 149 15.52 -14.83 5.28
C ARG A 149 16.88 -14.39 5.80
N GLU A 150 16.82 -13.30 6.54
CA GLU A 150 17.88 -12.70 7.33
C GLU A 150 18.85 -13.74 7.89
N THR A 151 20.09 -13.74 7.40
CA THR A 151 21.17 -14.30 8.18
C THR A 151 21.44 -13.31 9.32
N GLU A 152 20.79 -13.51 10.47
CA GLU A 152 21.30 -12.95 11.72
C GLU A 152 22.74 -13.43 11.88
N VAL A 153 23.69 -12.52 11.72
CA VAL A 153 25.09 -12.78 12.06
C VAL A 153 25.19 -12.67 13.57
N SER A 154 25.09 -13.79 14.30
CA SER A 154 25.48 -13.82 15.70
C SER A 154 27.00 -13.70 15.77
N TYR A 155 27.49 -12.62 16.39
CA TYR A 155 28.88 -12.55 16.82
C TYR A 155 29.00 -13.32 18.15
N GLU A 156 29.74 -14.43 18.14
CA GLU A 156 30.33 -15.00 19.37
C GLU A 156 31.51 -14.14 19.85
#